data_AF-A0A957YV44-F1
#
_entry.id   AF-A0A957YV44-F1
#
_cell.length_a   1.000
_cell.length_b   1.000
_cell.length_c   1.000
_cell.angle_alpha   90.00
_cell.angle_beta   90.00
_cell.angle_gamma   90.00
#
_symmetry.space_group_name_H-M   'P 1'
#
loop_
_entity.id
_entity.type
_entity.pdbx_description
1 polymer ?
#
loop_
_entity_poly.entity_id
_entity_poly.type
_entity_poly.pdbx_seq_one_letter_code
_entity_poly.pdbx_strand_id
1 'polypeptide(L)'
;YRYVDTYLASMNRFRAMQVDRLLTSHYPVYHGAGVAEFLAESRAYVDRVDQALLDALAGASTPPTMRELCTTLGPKLGEWPAEASIYLVNPFQSHLERLVQYGTVKTGRRDGLMTYQLA
;
A
#
# COMPACT_ATOMS: atom_id res chain seq x y z
N TYR A 1 -5.56 -3.34 2.18
CA TYR A 1 -6.52 -2.22 2.29
C TYR A 1 -6.71 -1.58 0.92
N ARG A 2 -7.75 -0.74 0.74
CA ARG A 2 -8.05 -0.04 -0.54
C ARG A 2 -8.23 1.48 -0.41
N TYR A 3 -8.35 2.03 0.80
CA TYR A 3 -8.46 3.48 1.00
C TYR A 3 -7.46 3.90 2.08
N VAL A 4 -6.34 4.49 1.68
CA VAL A 4 -5.20 4.84 2.55
C VAL A 4 -5.66 5.72 3.71
N ASP A 5 -6.30 6.86 3.43
CA ASP A 5 -6.64 7.82 4.48
C ASP A 5 -7.65 7.25 5.49
N THR A 6 -8.67 6.51 5.01
CA THR A 6 -9.64 5.82 5.89
C THR A 6 -8.99 4.71 6.73
N TYR A 7 -8.04 3.97 6.14
CA TYR A 7 -7.28 2.93 6.83
C TYR A 7 -6.39 3.53 7.94
N LEU A 8 -5.66 4.59 7.63
CA LEU A 8 -4.85 5.36 8.59
C LEU A 8 -5.71 5.94 9.73
N ALA A 9 -6.88 6.50 9.39
CA ALA A 9 -7.82 7.02 10.39
C ALA A 9 -8.31 5.93 11.36
N SER A 10 -8.57 4.72 10.85
CA SER A 10 -8.97 3.58 11.67
C SER A 10 -7.87 3.17 12.65
N MET A 11 -6.61 3.12 12.20
CA MET A 11 -5.47 2.83 13.07
C MET A 11 -5.29 3.89 14.16
N ASN A 12 -5.44 5.18 13.81
CA ASN A 12 -5.39 6.26 14.79
C ASN A 12 -6.50 6.13 15.86
N ARG A 13 -7.70 5.71 15.45
CA ARG A 13 -8.81 5.43 16.38
C ARG A 13 -8.48 4.26 17.31
N PHE A 14 -7.96 3.15 16.79
CA PHE A 14 -7.55 2.01 17.64
C PHE A 14 -6.49 2.40 18.66
N ARG A 15 -5.49 3.18 18.26
CA ARG A 15 -4.45 3.68 19.16
C ARG A 15 -5.02 4.57 20.27
N ALA A 16 -5.98 5.44 19.94
CA ALA A 16 -6.62 6.33 20.92
C ALA A 16 -7.51 5.59 21.93
N MET A 17 -8.08 4.44 21.55
CA MET A 17 -8.90 3.61 22.45
C MET A 17 -8.08 2.79 23.45
N GLN A 18 -6.76 2.73 23.31
CA GLN A 18 -5.87 1.91 24.16
C GLN A 18 -6.34 0.45 24.25
N VAL A 19 -6.61 -0.15 23.07
CA VAL A 19 -7.13 -1.51 22.96
C VAL A 19 -6.15 -2.53 23.53
N ASP A 20 -6.59 -3.31 24.52
CA ASP A 20 -5.77 -4.36 25.15
C ASP A 20 -5.83 -5.71 24.39
N ARG A 21 -6.89 -5.96 23.63
CA ARG A 21 -7.07 -7.20 22.85
C ARG A 21 -7.61 -6.91 21.46
N LEU A 22 -6.93 -7.43 20.45
CA LEU A 22 -7.34 -7.31 19.05
C LEU A 22 -7.68 -8.69 18.48
N LEU A 23 -8.96 -8.89 18.17
CA LEU A 23 -9.45 -10.07 17.46
C LEU A 23 -9.44 -9.76 15.97
N THR A 24 -8.58 -10.43 15.21
CA THR A 24 -8.47 -10.23 13.76
C THR A 24 -9.13 -11.38 13.01
N SER A 25 -9.56 -11.13 11.77
CA SER A 25 -10.20 -12.17 10.95
C SER A 25 -9.21 -13.13 10.29
N HIS A 26 -7.98 -12.69 10.03
CA HIS A 26 -7.00 -13.42 9.22
C HIS A 26 -5.58 -13.44 9.80
N TYR A 27 -5.35 -12.76 10.92
CA TYR A 27 -4.08 -12.76 11.64
C TYR A 27 -4.28 -13.45 13.00
N PRO A 28 -3.21 -13.62 13.79
CA PRO A 28 -3.37 -14.03 15.17
C PRO A 28 -4.26 -13.09 16.00
N VAL A 29 -4.63 -13.57 17.18
CA VAL A 29 -5.16 -12.70 18.25
C VAL A 29 -3.99 -12.01 18.94
N TYR A 30 -4.08 -10.70 19.14
CA TYR A 30 -3.04 -9.91 19.80
C TYR A 30 -3.49 -9.43 21.18
N HIS A 31 -2.54 -9.30 22.09
CA HIS A 31 -2.73 -8.87 23.48
C HIS A 31 -1.69 -7.83 23.90
N GLY A 32 -2.09 -6.87 24.73
CA GLY A 32 -1.21 -5.85 25.32
C GLY A 32 -0.31 -5.19 24.29
N ALA A 33 1.01 -5.25 24.51
CA ALA A 33 2.02 -4.67 23.61
C ALA A 33 1.92 -5.20 22.16
N GLY A 34 1.51 -6.45 21.96
CA GLY A 34 1.35 -7.02 20.62
C GLY A 34 0.26 -6.33 19.78
N VAL A 35 -0.74 -5.70 20.42
CA VAL A 35 -1.72 -4.86 19.72
C VAL A 35 -1.04 -3.61 19.16
N ALA A 36 -0.22 -2.94 19.98
CA ALA A 36 0.49 -1.74 19.56
C ALA A 36 1.51 -2.03 18.44
N GLU A 37 2.24 -3.14 18.55
CA GLU A 37 3.19 -3.61 17.52
C GLU A 37 2.48 -3.88 16.19
N PHE A 38 1.36 -4.63 16.20
CA PHE A 38 0.60 -4.93 14.99
C PHE A 38 0.05 -3.66 14.32
N LEU A 39 -0.47 -2.71 15.11
CA LEU A 39 -0.97 -1.44 14.57
C LEU A 39 0.16 -0.54 14.04
N ALA A 40 1.32 -0.53 14.71
CA ALA A 40 2.49 0.22 14.26
C ALA A 40 3.05 -0.34 12.97
N GLU A 41 3.17 -1.68 12.85
CA GLU A 41 3.62 -2.35 11.64
C GLU A 41 2.62 -2.13 10.49
N SER A 42 1.32 -2.25 10.77
CA SER A 42 0.25 -1.97 9.81
C SER A 42 0.33 -0.55 9.26
N ARG A 43 0.72 0.42 10.09
CA ARG A 43 0.97 1.80 9.69
C ARG A 43 2.25 1.93 8.88
N ALA A 44 3.36 1.39 9.37
CA ALA A 44 4.65 1.45 8.69
C ALA A 44 4.59 0.82 7.30
N TYR A 45 3.79 -0.24 7.12
CA TYR A 45 3.56 -0.85 5.82
C TYR A 45 2.91 0.11 4.80
N VAL A 46 2.03 1.02 5.23
CA VAL A 46 1.46 2.05 4.35
C VAL A 46 2.56 2.95 3.81
N ASP A 47 3.45 3.41 4.69
CA ASP A 47 4.56 4.29 4.32
C ASP A 47 5.57 3.56 3.41
N ARG A 48 5.82 2.27 3.67
CA ARG A 48 6.67 1.42 2.80
C ARG A 48 6.10 1.27 1.38
N VAL A 49 4.79 1.12 1.25
CA VAL A 49 4.13 1.02 -0.07
C VAL A 49 4.24 2.33 -0.83
N ASP A 50 4.01 3.46 -0.16
CA ASP A 50 4.07 4.80 -0.78
C ASP A 50 5.49 5.07 -1.31
N GLN A 51 6.51 4.81 -0.48
CA GLN A 51 7.91 4.96 -0.88
C GLN A 51 8.28 4.03 -2.04
N ALA A 52 7.88 2.75 -1.99
CA ALA A 52 8.19 1.78 -3.04
C ALA A 52 7.58 2.17 -4.39
N LEU A 53 6.37 2.76 -4.39
CA LEU A 53 5.75 3.28 -5.61
C LEU A 53 6.53 4.49 -6.14
N LEU A 54 6.85 5.47 -5.29
CA LEU A 54 7.59 6.66 -5.71
C LEU A 54 8.97 6.29 -6.28
N ASP A 55 9.70 5.39 -5.62
CA ASP A 55 11.00 4.89 -6.09
C ASP A 55 10.88 4.16 -7.43
N ALA A 56 9.85 3.32 -7.60
CA ALA A 56 9.60 2.63 -8.85
C ALA A 56 9.28 3.58 -10.00
N LEU A 57 8.49 4.63 -9.74
CA LEU A 57 8.16 5.64 -10.75
C LEU A 57 9.35 6.54 -11.07
N ALA A 58 10.17 6.90 -10.09
CA ALA A 58 11.39 7.68 -10.29
C ALA A 58 12.44 6.92 -11.13
N GLY A 59 12.58 5.62 -10.92
CA GLY A 59 13.54 4.77 -11.62
C GLY A 59 13.06 4.24 -12.98
N ALA A 60 11.81 4.49 -13.36
CA ALA A 60 11.24 3.93 -14.58
C ALA A 60 11.63 4.76 -15.83
N SER A 61 12.30 4.12 -16.79
CA SER A 61 12.57 4.72 -18.10
C SER A 61 11.33 4.83 -18.98
N THR A 62 10.32 3.99 -18.71
CA THR A 62 9.01 4.03 -19.37
C THR A 62 7.92 3.95 -18.30
N PRO A 63 6.87 4.81 -18.35
CA PRO A 63 5.80 4.80 -17.36
C PRO A 63 5.18 3.40 -17.18
N PRO A 64 5.27 2.78 -15.99
CA PRO A 64 4.76 1.43 -15.79
C PRO A 64 3.23 1.41 -15.68
N THR A 65 2.65 0.28 -16.07
CA THR A 65 1.25 -0.07 -15.82
C THR A 65 1.08 -0.59 -14.39
N MET A 66 -0.18 -0.64 -13.92
CA MET A 66 -0.52 -1.26 -12.63
C MET A 66 -0.01 -2.71 -12.52
N ARG A 67 -0.17 -3.50 -13.59
CA ARG A 67 0.27 -4.91 -13.61
C ARG A 67 1.78 -5.01 -13.43
N GLU A 68 2.55 -4.18 -14.13
CA GLU A 68 4.00 -4.14 -14.02
C GLU A 68 4.45 -3.72 -12.63
N LEU A 69 3.80 -2.70 -12.03
CA LEU A 69 4.06 -2.31 -10.65
C LEU A 69 3.82 -3.47 -9.67
N CYS A 70 2.68 -4.17 -9.77
CA CYS A 70 2.38 -5.33 -8.92
C CYS A 70 3.46 -6.41 -9.04
N THR A 71 3.85 -6.77 -10.27
CA THR A 71 4.88 -7.79 -10.51
C THR A 71 6.24 -7.37 -9.95
N THR A 72 6.67 -6.13 -10.20
CA THR A 72 8.00 -5.63 -9.81
C THR A 72 8.13 -5.38 -8.31
N LEU A 73 7.06 -4.89 -7.67
CA LEU A 73 7.08 -4.51 -6.26
C LEU A 73 6.63 -5.62 -5.32
N GLY A 74 5.94 -6.66 -5.80
CA GLY A 74 5.46 -7.76 -4.98
C GLY A 74 6.53 -8.37 -4.07
N PRO A 75 7.65 -8.87 -4.62
CA PRO A 75 8.74 -9.45 -3.83
C PRO A 75 9.44 -8.45 -2.88
N LYS A 76 9.28 -7.13 -3.10
CA LYS A 76 9.89 -6.09 -2.26
C LYS A 76 9.03 -5.75 -1.04
N LEU A 77 7.71 -5.95 -1.15
CA LEU A 77 6.76 -5.53 -0.13
C LEU A 77 6.34 -6.66 0.80
N GLY A 78 6.64 -7.91 0.46
CA GLY A 78 6.50 -9.01 1.41
C GLY A 78 6.79 -10.38 0.83
N GLU A 79 6.60 -11.38 1.68
CA GLU A 79 6.96 -12.77 1.44
C GLU A 79 5.69 -13.58 1.17
N TRP A 80 5.17 -13.46 -0.05
CA TRP A 80 4.02 -14.25 -0.53
C TRP A 80 4.35 -14.90 -1.88
N PRO A 81 3.60 -15.94 -2.28
CA PRO A 81 3.75 -16.54 -3.60
C PRO A 81 3.59 -15.49 -4.72
N ALA A 82 4.37 -15.61 -5.80
CA ALA A 82 4.44 -14.60 -6.85
C ALA A 82 3.05 -14.26 -7.44
N GLU A 83 2.19 -15.26 -7.59
CA GLU A 83 0.81 -15.16 -8.05
C GLU A 83 -0.07 -14.27 -7.17
N ALA A 84 0.25 -14.11 -5.88
CA ALA A 84 -0.47 -13.24 -4.97
C ALA A 84 -0.15 -11.76 -5.17
N SER A 85 0.92 -11.42 -5.89
CA SER A 85 1.32 -10.02 -6.14
C SER A 85 0.24 -9.24 -6.88
N ILE A 86 -0.63 -9.90 -7.65
CA ILE A 86 -1.77 -9.25 -8.33
C ILE A 86 -2.72 -8.56 -7.34
N TYR A 87 -2.83 -9.05 -6.10
CA TYR A 87 -3.72 -8.46 -5.10
C TYR A 87 -3.23 -7.10 -4.57
N LEU A 88 -1.97 -6.74 -4.83
CA LEU A 88 -1.42 -5.40 -4.57
C LEU A 88 -2.10 -4.31 -5.39
N VAL A 89 -2.87 -4.68 -6.42
CA VAL A 89 -3.73 -3.73 -7.15
C VAL A 89 -4.62 -2.92 -6.20
N ASN A 90 -5.08 -3.52 -5.10
CA ASN A 90 -5.94 -2.83 -4.13
C ASN A 90 -5.20 -1.71 -3.38
N PRO A 91 -4.11 -1.98 -2.64
CA PRO A 91 -3.36 -0.90 -2.00
C PRO A 91 -2.76 0.06 -3.02
N PHE A 92 -2.19 -0.42 -4.13
CA PHE A 92 -1.54 0.46 -5.12
C PHE A 92 -2.51 1.42 -5.77
N GLN A 93 -3.72 0.97 -6.14
CA GLN A 93 -4.72 1.86 -6.69
C GLN A 93 -5.05 2.98 -5.71
N SER A 94 -5.17 2.68 -4.42
CA SER A 94 -5.41 3.71 -3.41
C SER A 94 -4.30 4.76 -3.32
N HIS A 95 -3.04 4.32 -3.30
CA HIS A 95 -1.90 5.21 -3.17
C HIS A 95 -1.73 6.06 -4.43
N LEU A 96 -1.82 5.45 -5.60
CA LEU A 96 -1.69 6.15 -6.88
C LEU A 96 -2.83 7.16 -7.09
N GLU A 97 -4.07 6.85 -6.74
CA GLU A 97 -5.18 7.82 -6.80
C GLU A 97 -4.90 9.03 -5.91
N ARG A 98 -4.43 8.83 -4.68
CA ARG A 98 -4.06 9.90 -3.74
C ARG A 98 -2.88 10.74 -4.27
N LEU A 99 -1.84 10.09 -4.80
CA LEU A 99 -0.69 10.76 -5.40
C LEU A 99 -1.05 11.55 -6.66
N VAL A 100 -1.99 11.05 -7.47
CA VAL A 100 -2.53 11.77 -8.62
C VAL A 100 -3.36 12.97 -8.18
N GLN A 101 -4.21 12.80 -7.16
CA GLN A 101 -5.00 13.88 -6.58
C GLN A 101 -4.11 15.01 -6.03
N TYR A 102 -2.96 14.68 -5.45
CA TYR A 102 -1.99 15.67 -4.96
C TYR A 102 -1.05 16.22 -6.04
N GLY A 103 -1.17 15.75 -7.28
CA GLY A 103 -0.34 16.21 -8.39
C GLY A 103 1.10 15.72 -8.34
N THR A 104 1.42 14.72 -7.51
CA THR A 104 2.75 14.08 -7.43
C THR A 104 2.96 13.08 -8.56
N VAL A 105 1.87 12.42 -8.99
CA VAL A 105 1.87 11.42 -10.06
C VAL A 105 0.91 11.88 -11.15
N LYS A 106 1.26 11.63 -12.42
CA LYS A 106 0.38 11.80 -13.57
C LYS A 106 0.09 10.45 -14.20
N THR A 107 -1.08 10.35 -14.81
CA THR A 107 -1.50 9.17 -15.56
C THR A 107 -1.29 9.36 -17.06
N GLY A 108 -0.92 8.29 -17.76
CA GLY A 108 -0.82 8.23 -19.21
C GLY A 108 -1.49 6.97 -19.77
N ARG A 109 -1.24 6.70 -21.07
CA ARG A 109 -1.67 5.46 -21.72
C ARG A 109 -0.56 4.85 -22.57
N ARG A 110 -0.47 3.53 -22.56
CA ARG A 110 0.35 2.72 -23.47
C ARG A 110 -0.43 1.46 -23.83
N ASP A 111 -0.63 1.18 -25.11
CA ASP A 111 -1.37 0.01 -25.60
C ASP A 111 -2.78 -0.13 -24.98
N GLY A 112 -3.47 1.01 -24.80
CA GLY A 112 -4.80 1.07 -24.18
C GLY A 112 -4.80 0.94 -22.65
N LEU A 113 -3.67 0.61 -22.02
CA LEU A 113 -3.53 0.48 -20.57
C LEU A 113 -3.12 1.79 -19.91
N MET A 114 -3.62 2.02 -18.70
CA MET A 114 -3.20 3.15 -17.87
C MET A 114 -1.75 2.97 -17.41
N THR A 115 -0.95 4.03 -17.52
CA THR A 115 0.41 4.10 -17.00
C THR A 115 0.54 5.23 -15.97
N TYR A 116 1.56 5.15 -15.12
CA TYR A 116 1.83 6.12 -14.07
C TYR A 116 3.25 6.66 -14.20
N GLN A 117 3.45 7.94 -13.91
CA GLN A 117 4.77 8.56 -13.87
C GLN A 117 4.77 9.71 -12.86
N LEU A 118 5.94 10.09 -12.35
CA LEU A 118 6.05 11.32 -11.56
C LEU A 118 5.64 12.55 -12.40
N ALA A 119 5.04 13.52 -11.74
CA ALA A 119 4.49 14.73 -12.37
C ALA A 119 5.55 15.70 -12.89
#